data_AF-E4Z727-F1
#
_entry.id   AF-E4Z727-F1
#
_cell.length_a   1.000
_cell.length_b   1.000
_cell.length_c   1.000
_cell.angle_alpha   90.00
_cell.angle_beta   90.00
_cell.angle_gamma   90.00
#
_symmetry.space_group_name_H-M   'P 1'
#
loop_
_entity.id
_entity.type
_entity.pdbx_description
1 polymer ?
#
loop_
_entity_poly.entity_id
_entity_poly.type
_entity_poly.pdbx_seq_one_letter_code
_entity_poly.pdbx_strand_id
1 'polypeptide(L)'
;DSSTGSKVEHTLVKVLIEAHIARIHDEFKPMVEHEKIDDLKRVFALVNRADKFRSDADKSNNVSPFLDPMRDAFRQHVISEGIAAVDAIKESALAEPKTYIDAVLTVYKKYAKVVLDAFVFRVERTCHASHVELIAKLANNSCLFLNVSS
;
A
#
# COMPACT_ATOMS: atom_id res chain seq x y z
N ASP A 1 -10.70 -31.08 9.97
CA ASP A 1 -11.08 -30.37 11.21
C ASP A 1 -10.92 -28.86 11.08
N SER A 2 -12.02 -28.12 10.93
CA SER A 2 -11.98 -26.68 11.20
C SER A 2 -11.91 -26.50 12.71
N SER A 3 -10.68 -26.46 13.23
CA SER A 3 -10.43 -26.44 14.66
C SER A 3 -11.20 -25.30 15.32
N THR A 4 -11.65 -25.51 16.56
CA THR A 4 -12.29 -24.47 17.38
C THR A 4 -11.48 -23.16 17.37
N GLY A 5 -10.14 -23.25 17.27
CA GLY A 5 -9.26 -22.10 17.14
C GLY A 5 -9.53 -21.24 15.91
N SER A 6 -9.71 -21.84 14.72
CA SER A 6 -9.99 -21.09 13.49
C SER A 6 -11.34 -20.35 13.55
N LYS A 7 -12.35 -20.96 14.19
CA LYS A 7 -13.67 -20.34 14.39
C LYS A 7 -13.59 -19.15 15.37
N VAL A 8 -12.83 -19.29 16.44
CA VAL A 8 -12.58 -18.21 17.40
C VAL A 8 -11.82 -17.06 16.73
N GLU A 9 -10.76 -17.36 15.97
CA GLU A 9 -9.98 -16.36 15.26
C GLU A 9 -10.85 -15.56 14.27
N HIS A 10 -11.66 -16.24 13.47
CA HIS A 10 -12.58 -15.59 12.54
C HIS A 10 -13.59 -14.69 13.28
N THR A 11 -14.12 -15.15 14.41
CA THR A 11 -15.05 -14.34 15.23
C THR A 11 -14.36 -13.09 15.77
N LEU A 12 -13.13 -13.21 16.25
CA LEU A 12 -12.34 -12.07 16.74
C LEU A 12 -12.01 -11.08 15.62
N VAL A 13 -11.64 -11.57 14.43
CA VAL A 13 -11.39 -10.73 13.25
C VAL A 13 -12.64 -9.93 12.89
N LYS A 14 -13.80 -10.58 12.86
CA LYS A 14 -15.08 -9.92 12.56
C LYS A 14 -15.41 -8.81 13.56
N VAL A 15 -15.28 -9.09 14.85
CA VAL A 15 -15.67 -8.13 15.90
C VAL A 15 -14.64 -7.02 16.10
N LEU A 16 -13.34 -7.34 16.06
CA LEU A 16 -12.28 -6.40 16.43
C LEU A 16 -11.73 -5.62 15.23
N ILE A 17 -11.89 -6.14 14.00
CA ILE A 17 -11.29 -5.55 12.80
C ILE A 17 -12.40 -5.12 11.83
N GLU A 18 -13.22 -6.06 11.37
CA GLU A 18 -14.22 -5.75 10.33
C GLU A 18 -15.25 -4.73 10.81
N ALA A 19 -15.77 -4.89 12.04
CA ALA A 19 -16.72 -3.94 12.64
C ALA A 19 -16.13 -2.54 12.87
N HIS A 20 -14.81 -2.39 12.79
CA HIS A 20 -14.09 -1.13 13.03
C HIS A 20 -13.28 -0.66 11.82
N ILE A 21 -13.45 -1.28 10.66
CA ILE A 21 -12.59 -1.03 9.49
C ILE A 21 -12.62 0.43 9.03
N ALA A 22 -13.78 1.09 9.06
CA ALA A 22 -13.92 2.48 8.65
C ALA A 22 -13.02 3.41 9.48
N ARG A 23 -12.99 3.22 10.81
CA ARG A 23 -12.10 3.99 11.69
C ARG A 23 -10.63 3.69 11.40
N ILE A 24 -10.30 2.42 11.13
CA ILE A 24 -8.93 2.03 10.77
C ILE A 24 -8.50 2.73 9.47
N HIS A 25 -9.38 2.84 8.48
CA HIS A 25 -9.12 3.57 7.24
C HIS A 25 -8.94 5.07 7.47
N ASP A 26 -9.76 5.67 8.33
CA ASP A 26 -9.64 7.09 8.67
C ASP A 26 -8.30 7.42 9.36
N GLU A 27 -7.87 6.57 10.29
CA GLU A 27 -6.59 6.72 11.00
C GLU A 27 -5.36 6.39 10.13
N PHE A 28 -5.55 5.64 9.04
CA PHE A 28 -4.44 5.27 8.16
C PHE A 28 -3.84 6.50 7.45
N LYS A 29 -4.66 7.45 7.01
CA LYS A 29 -4.20 8.67 6.32
C LYS A 29 -3.19 9.49 7.15
N PRO A 30 -3.51 9.92 8.38
CA PRO A 30 -2.55 10.65 9.20
C PRO A 30 -1.32 9.81 9.58
N MET A 31 -1.42 8.48 9.65
CA MET A 31 -0.24 7.62 9.84
C MET A 31 0.73 7.67 8.66
N VAL A 32 0.21 7.74 7.42
CA VAL A 32 1.04 7.90 6.21
C VAL A 32 1.68 9.29 6.19
N GLU A 33 0.89 10.33 6.44
CA GLU A 33 1.36 11.73 6.47
C GLU A 33 2.45 11.97 7.51
N HIS A 34 2.33 11.35 8.68
CA HIS A 34 3.31 11.47 9.76
C HIS A 34 4.37 10.36 9.76
N GLU A 35 4.47 9.57 8.69
CA GLU A 35 5.48 8.52 8.50
C GLU A 35 5.58 7.55 9.69
N LYS A 36 4.45 7.17 10.29
CA LYS A 36 4.41 6.28 11.46
C LYS A 36 4.59 4.82 11.03
N ILE A 37 5.78 4.47 10.54
CA ILE A 37 6.08 3.18 9.88
C ILE A 37 5.68 1.97 10.73
N ASP A 38 5.99 1.97 12.03
CA ASP A 38 5.63 0.87 12.92
C ASP A 38 4.12 0.73 13.13
N ASP A 39 3.39 1.86 13.14
CA ASP A 39 1.93 1.86 13.23
C ASP A 39 1.31 1.36 11.93
N LEU A 40 1.80 1.87 10.79
CA LEU A 40 1.40 1.43 9.45
C LEU A 40 1.59 -0.07 9.29
N LYS A 41 2.72 -0.62 9.77
CA LYS A 41 2.99 -2.05 9.75
C LYS A 41 1.98 -2.85 10.57
N ARG A 42 1.67 -2.39 11.79
CA ARG A 42 0.71 -3.05 12.68
C ARG A 42 -0.70 -3.00 12.11
N VAL A 43 -1.13 -1.84 11.62
CA VAL A 43 -2.45 -1.64 11.01
C VAL A 43 -2.58 -2.48 9.75
N PHE A 44 -1.60 -2.43 8.85
CA PHE A 44 -1.62 -3.25 7.64
C PHE A 44 -1.68 -4.74 7.98
N ALA A 45 -0.94 -5.19 9.00
CA ALA A 45 -0.97 -6.58 9.42
C ALA A 45 -2.32 -7.02 9.98
N LEU A 46 -3.01 -6.12 10.70
CA LEU A 46 -4.35 -6.33 11.22
C LEU A 46 -5.36 -6.46 10.07
N VAL A 47 -5.33 -5.52 9.12
CA VAL A 47 -6.26 -5.48 7.98
C VAL A 47 -6.02 -6.66 7.03
N ASN A 48 -4.77 -7.04 6.79
CA ASN A 48 -4.43 -8.23 6.01
C ASN A 48 -4.93 -9.53 6.66
N ARG A 49 -5.04 -9.57 8.00
CA ARG A 49 -5.66 -10.71 8.69
C ARG A 49 -7.14 -10.80 8.36
N ALA A 50 -7.86 -9.68 8.33
CA ALA A 50 -9.27 -9.66 7.91
C ALA A 50 -9.43 -10.13 6.45
N ASP A 51 -8.54 -9.69 5.55
CA ASP A 51 -8.60 -10.09 4.14
C ASP A 51 -8.46 -11.62 3.93
N LYS A 52 -7.68 -12.31 4.78
CA LYS A 52 -7.53 -13.78 4.70
C LYS A 52 -8.82 -14.54 4.96
N PHE A 53 -9.68 -14.03 5.85
CA PHE A 53 -10.94 -14.68 6.26
C PHE A 53 -12.09 -14.43 5.27
N ARG A 54 -11.86 -13.65 4.22
CA ARG A 54 -12.84 -13.45 3.17
C ARG A 54 -13.20 -14.75 2.45
N SER A 55 -14.46 -14.82 2.04
CA SER A 55 -15.01 -15.92 1.23
C SER A 55 -14.25 -16.06 -0.10
N ASP A 56 -14.13 -17.27 -0.60
CA ASP A 56 -13.49 -17.54 -1.90
C ASP A 56 -14.26 -16.87 -3.06
N ALA A 57 -15.58 -16.74 -2.92
CA ALA A 57 -16.39 -15.98 -3.87
C ALA A 57 -16.01 -14.49 -3.88
N ASP A 58 -15.71 -13.91 -2.71
CA ASP A 58 -15.27 -12.52 -2.62
C ASP A 58 -13.84 -12.37 -3.15
N LYS A 59 -12.94 -13.32 -2.93
CA LYS A 59 -11.56 -13.26 -3.46
C LYS A 59 -11.51 -13.27 -4.99
N SER A 60 -12.47 -13.93 -5.64
CA SER A 60 -12.57 -14.03 -7.11
C SER A 60 -12.66 -12.67 -7.81
N ASN A 61 -13.26 -11.66 -7.17
CA ASN A 61 -13.41 -10.32 -7.78
C ASN A 61 -12.14 -9.46 -7.68
N ASN A 62 -11.08 -9.92 -7.01
CA ASN A 62 -9.82 -9.20 -6.78
C ASN A 62 -10.00 -7.77 -6.18
N VAL A 63 -11.09 -7.55 -5.43
CA VAL A 63 -11.37 -6.31 -4.71
C VAL A 63 -11.41 -6.63 -3.22
N SER A 64 -10.54 -6.00 -2.43
CA SER A 64 -10.53 -6.11 -0.97
C SER A 64 -11.17 -4.88 -0.35
N PRO A 65 -12.34 -4.99 0.32
CA PRO A 65 -12.94 -3.85 1.01
C PRO A 65 -12.08 -3.37 2.19
N PHE A 66 -11.08 -4.16 2.60
CA PHE A 66 -10.19 -3.88 3.70
C PHE A 66 -8.91 -3.19 3.22
N LEU A 67 -8.26 -3.73 2.19
CA LEU A 67 -6.95 -3.25 1.74
C LEU A 67 -7.03 -2.17 0.64
N ASP A 68 -8.04 -2.20 -0.23
CA ASP A 68 -8.10 -1.27 -1.36
C ASP A 68 -8.25 0.20 -0.93
N PRO A 69 -9.09 0.55 0.06
CA PRO A 69 -9.15 1.94 0.56
C PRO A 69 -7.80 2.43 1.12
N MET A 70 -7.01 1.55 1.74
CA MET A 70 -5.67 1.89 2.22
C MET A 70 -4.69 2.09 1.06
N ARG A 71 -4.77 1.24 0.03
CA ARG A 71 -3.95 1.37 -1.19
C ARG A 71 -4.25 2.67 -1.92
N ASP A 72 -5.52 3.02 -2.04
CA ASP A 72 -5.95 4.27 -2.67
C ASP A 72 -5.52 5.50 -1.87
N ALA A 73 -5.69 5.47 -0.54
CA ALA A 73 -5.24 6.55 0.34
C ALA A 73 -3.72 6.77 0.25
N PHE A 74 -2.94 5.68 0.28
CA PHE A 74 -1.49 5.76 0.13
C PHE A 74 -1.11 6.31 -1.26
N ARG A 75 -1.72 5.80 -2.32
CA ARG A 75 -1.48 6.27 -3.69
C ARG A 75 -1.76 7.76 -3.84
N GLN A 76 -2.90 8.23 -3.34
CA GLN A 76 -3.27 9.65 -3.38
C GLN A 76 -2.25 10.53 -2.64
N HIS A 77 -1.80 10.10 -1.46
CA HIS A 77 -0.79 10.81 -0.69
C HIS A 77 0.56 10.90 -1.43
N VAL A 78 1.05 9.78 -1.99
CA VAL A 78 2.31 9.77 -2.77
C VAL A 78 2.22 10.68 -4.00
N ILE A 79 1.08 10.68 -4.71
CA ILE A 79 0.87 11.57 -5.86
C ILE A 79 0.87 13.04 -5.41
N SER A 80 0.17 13.36 -4.33
CA SER A 80 0.11 14.72 -3.77
C SER A 80 1.50 15.23 -3.40
N GLU A 81 2.29 14.42 -2.70
CA GLU A 81 3.67 14.75 -2.31
C GLU A 81 4.60 14.88 -3.53
N GLY A 82 4.41 14.02 -4.54
CA GLY A 82 5.14 14.11 -5.80
C GLY A 82 4.87 15.42 -6.55
N ILE A 83 3.60 15.84 -6.64
CA ILE A 83 3.21 17.10 -7.26
C ILE A 83 3.81 18.27 -6.48
N ALA A 84 3.68 18.28 -5.15
CA ALA A 84 4.22 19.34 -4.30
C ALA A 84 5.75 19.46 -4.43
N ALA A 85 6.46 18.33 -4.48
CA ALA A 85 7.91 18.31 -4.66
C ALA A 85 8.35 18.88 -6.02
N VAL A 86 7.62 18.57 -7.09
CA VAL A 86 7.89 19.10 -8.44
C VAL A 86 7.56 20.59 -8.52
N ASP A 87 6.43 21.02 -7.95
CA ASP A 87 6.02 22.42 -7.95
C ASP A 87 7.04 23.30 -7.20
N ALA A 88 7.63 22.81 -6.10
CA ALA A 88 8.64 23.51 -5.33
C ALA A 88 9.94 23.79 -6.10
N ILE A 89 10.26 22.99 -7.12
CA ILE A 89 11.50 23.11 -7.90
C ILE A 89 11.27 23.65 -9.31
N LYS A 90 10.04 24.04 -9.66
CA LYS A 90 9.62 24.31 -11.05
C LYS A 90 10.53 25.29 -11.78
N GLU A 91 10.96 26.37 -11.14
CA GLU A 91 11.85 27.37 -11.74
C GLU A 91 13.28 26.86 -11.90
N SER A 92 13.79 26.12 -10.90
CA SER A 92 15.14 25.54 -10.93
C SER A 92 15.25 24.38 -11.93
N ALA A 93 14.17 23.63 -12.12
CA ALA A 93 14.09 22.52 -13.07
C ALA A 93 14.16 22.97 -14.54
N LEU A 94 13.72 24.20 -14.84
CA LEU A 94 13.84 24.77 -16.19
C LEU A 94 15.30 25.09 -16.55
N ALA A 95 16.10 25.49 -15.55
CA ALA A 95 17.52 25.76 -15.72
C ALA A 95 18.35 24.47 -15.70
N GLU A 96 18.01 23.53 -14.81
CA GLU A 96 18.71 22.26 -14.63
C GLU A 96 17.73 21.08 -14.62
N PRO A 97 17.51 20.40 -15.77
CA PRO A 97 16.56 19.28 -15.86
C PRO A 97 16.86 18.11 -14.91
N LYS A 98 18.11 17.97 -14.46
CA LYS A 98 18.49 16.97 -13.45
C LYS A 98 17.76 17.17 -12.12
N THR A 99 17.51 18.42 -11.73
CA THR A 99 16.79 18.77 -10.50
C THR A 99 15.39 18.18 -10.47
N TYR A 100 14.71 18.12 -11.63
CA TYR A 100 13.43 17.43 -11.77
C TYR A 100 13.54 15.94 -11.47
N ILE A 101 14.51 15.27 -12.08
CA ILE A 101 14.74 13.83 -11.90
C ILE A 101 15.07 13.53 -10.44
N ASP A 102 15.93 14.34 -9.81
CA ASP A 102 16.35 14.14 -8.42
C ASP A 102 15.19 14.33 -7.42
N ALA A 103 14.28 15.29 -7.67
CA ALA A 103 13.09 15.47 -6.84
C ALA A 103 12.12 14.28 -6.94
N VAL A 104 11.83 13.82 -8.16
CA VAL A 104 10.98 12.65 -8.39
C VAL A 104 11.59 11.39 -7.76
N LEU A 105 12.91 11.18 -7.94
CA LEU A 105 13.61 10.04 -7.36
C LEU A 105 13.63 10.09 -5.83
N THR A 106 13.70 11.27 -5.23
CA THR A 106 13.65 11.43 -3.77
C THR A 106 12.31 10.95 -3.22
N VAL A 107 11.19 11.43 -3.79
CA VAL A 107 9.84 11.01 -3.40
C VAL A 107 9.65 9.51 -3.62
N TYR A 108 10.08 9.01 -4.78
CA TYR A 108 10.05 7.58 -5.09
C TYR A 108 10.78 6.74 -4.03
N LYS A 109 12.03 7.08 -3.70
CA LYS A 109 12.84 6.34 -2.73
C LYS A 109 12.22 6.36 -1.33
N LYS A 110 11.69 7.52 -0.92
CA LYS A 110 10.98 7.70 0.36
C LYS A 110 9.84 6.70 0.48
N TYR A 111 8.91 6.69 -0.47
CA TYR A 111 7.71 5.86 -0.38
C TYR A 111 7.94 4.39 -0.76
N ALA A 112 8.94 4.09 -1.59
CA ALA A 112 9.40 2.71 -1.80
C ALA A 112 9.88 2.09 -0.48
N LYS A 113 10.62 2.85 0.34
CA LYS A 113 11.02 2.39 1.68
C LYS A 113 9.80 2.14 2.58
N VAL A 114 8.81 3.03 2.59
CA VAL A 114 7.57 2.82 3.38
C VAL A 114 6.88 1.51 3.00
N VAL A 115 6.73 1.23 1.70
CA VAL A 115 6.12 -0.03 1.23
C VAL A 115 6.90 -1.25 1.71
N LEU A 116 8.23 -1.21 1.59
CA LEU A 116 9.10 -2.31 2.01
C LEU A 116 9.09 -2.54 3.53
N ASP A 117 9.09 -1.47 4.32
CA ASP A 117 9.21 -1.57 5.78
C ASP A 117 7.85 -1.88 6.44
N ALA A 118 6.75 -1.32 5.92
CA ALA A 118 5.43 -1.41 6.52
C ALA A 118 4.50 -2.46 5.89
N PHE A 119 4.55 -2.65 4.56
CA PHE A 119 3.52 -3.42 3.84
C PHE A 119 4.02 -4.78 3.32
N VAL A 120 5.33 -4.99 3.23
CA VAL A 120 5.87 -6.30 2.91
C VAL A 120 5.81 -7.20 4.15
N PHE A 121 4.88 -8.14 4.15
CA PHE A 121 4.95 -9.27 5.05
C PHE A 121 6.21 -10.07 4.72
N ARG A 122 7.07 -10.32 5.72
CA ARG A 122 8.12 -11.33 5.61
C ARG A 122 7.46 -12.69 5.41
N VAL A 123 7.21 -13.04 4.15
CA VAL A 123 6.82 -14.39 3.75
C VAL A 123 8.11 -15.22 3.82
N GLU A 124 8.29 -15.90 4.94
CA GLU A 124 9.21 -17.02 5.00
C GLU A 124 8.63 -18.13 4.12
N ARG A 125 9.27 -18.32 2.95
CA ARG A 125 9.00 -19.30 1.88
C ARG A 125 7.79 -18.98 0.98
N THR A 126 8.09 -18.94 -0.33
CA THR A 126 7.23 -18.74 -1.52
C THR A 126 6.86 -17.31 -1.91
N CYS A 127 7.87 -16.48 -2.18
CA CYS A 127 7.79 -15.57 -3.33
C CYS A 127 9.17 -15.33 -3.94
N HIS A 128 9.50 -16.09 -4.99
CA HIS A 128 10.50 -15.70 -5.97
C HIS A 128 9.93 -14.70 -7.00
N ALA A 129 8.69 -14.20 -6.84
CA ALA A 129 8.22 -13.02 -7.56
C ALA A 129 8.87 -11.79 -6.90
N SER A 130 10.01 -11.49 -7.50
CA SER A 130 11.15 -10.72 -7.03
C SER A 130 10.86 -9.31 -6.50
N HIS A 131 11.67 -8.87 -5.52
CA HIS A 131 11.85 -7.45 -5.19
C HIS A 131 12.10 -6.58 -6.44
N VAL A 132 12.69 -7.17 -7.49
CA VAL A 132 12.92 -6.53 -8.80
C VAL A 132 11.60 -6.21 -9.51
N GLU A 133 10.57 -7.04 -9.40
CA GLU A 133 9.28 -6.83 -10.04
C GLU A 133 8.46 -5.71 -9.37
N LEU A 134 8.53 -5.60 -8.04
CA LEU A 134 7.90 -4.50 -7.29
C LEU A 134 8.61 -3.16 -7.57
N ILE A 135 9.95 -3.19 -7.61
CA ILE A 135 10.77 -2.03 -7.98
C ILE A 135 10.52 -1.64 -9.45
N ALA A 136 10.38 -2.59 -10.37
CA ALA A 136 10.06 -2.31 -11.78
C ALA A 136 8.64 -1.74 -11.96
N LYS A 137 7.65 -2.24 -11.21
CA LYS A 137 6.26 -1.73 -11.24
C LYS A 137 6.13 -0.33 -10.66
N LEU A 138 6.95 0.01 -9.66
CA LEU A 138 6.97 1.35 -9.05
C LEU A 138 7.83 2.33 -9.87
N ALA A 139 8.92 1.88 -10.50
CA ALA A 139 9.80 2.72 -11.31
C ALA A 139 9.20 3.05 -12.70
N ASN A 140 8.42 2.14 -13.28
CA ASN A 140 7.71 2.36 -14.56
C ASN A 140 6.37 3.06 -14.35
N ASN A 141 6.39 4.33 -13.95
CA ASN A 141 5.24 5.24 -13.79
C ASN A 141 4.34 5.45 -15.05
N SER A 142 4.20 4.46 -15.93
CA SER A 142 3.41 4.52 -17.17
C SER A 142 2.26 3.50 -17.27
N CYS A 143 2.10 2.56 -16.34
CA CYS A 143 1.07 1.52 -16.47
C CYS A 143 -0.10 1.68 -15.49
N LEU A 144 -0.80 2.82 -15.62
CA LEU A 144 -2.23 2.90 -15.31
C LEU A 144 -3.10 2.83 -16.58
N PHE A 145 -2.50 2.68 -17.75
CA PHE A 145 -3.19 2.47 -19.02
C PHE A 145 -2.45 1.44 -19.88
N LEU A 146 -2.56 0.16 -19.54
CA LEU A 146 -2.65 -0.87 -20.57
C LEU A 146 -3.82 -1.76 -20.22
N ASN A 147 -4.95 -1.44 -20.86
CA ASN A 147 -5.90 -2.46 -21.31
C ASN A 147 -5.10 -3.60 -21.91
N VAL A 148 -5.12 -4.77 -21.29
CA VAL A 148 -4.91 -6.01 -22.03
C VAL A 148 -6.30 -6.51 -22.36
N SER A 149 -6.85 -5.95 -23.43
CA SER A 149 -7.80 -6.66 -24.29
C SER A 149 -7.03 -7.10 -25.52
N SER A 150 -6.81 -8.40 -25.63
CA SER A 150 -6.79 -9.16 -26.87
C SER A 150 -7.30 -10.55 -26.54
#